data_AF-A0A9D3XAT1-F1
#
_entry.id   AF-A0A9D3XAT1-F1
#
_cell.length_a   1.000
_cell.length_b   1.000
_cell.length_c   1.000
_cell.angle_alpha   90.00
_cell.angle_beta   90.00
_cell.angle_gamma   90.00
#
_symmetry.space_group_name_H-M   'P 1'
#
loop_
_entity.id
_entity.type
_entity.pdbx_description
1 polymer ?
#
loop_
_entity_poly.entity_id
_entity_poly.type
_entity_poly.pdbx_seq_one_letter_code
_entity_poly.pdbx_strand_id
1 'polypeptide(L)'
;MNRVPLRCQLRPCLRRGRSLRVQGRLQRGVWLLVVEDQLPKSPNLLRGQEFHSVRSQGVFVKQIIKVWQVIKRMIKCCSLLNCHTQVAILCQFLREIDYKTAFKALQEQNSHDAMDSYYDYIWDVTILEYLTYLHHKRGETDKRQIAIKAIGQTELNASNPEEVLQLAAQRRKKKFLQAMAKLYF
;
A
#
# COMPACT_ATOMS: atom_id res chain seq x y z
N MET A 1 27.44 -7.88 -5.04
CA MET A 1 26.73 -6.60 -5.24
C MET A 1 25.98 -6.26 -3.96
N ASN A 2 26.43 -5.19 -3.29
CA ASN A 2 26.09 -4.85 -1.91
C ASN A 2 24.63 -4.42 -1.77
N ARG A 3 23.85 -5.16 -0.97
CA ARG A 3 22.51 -4.75 -0.52
C ARG A 3 22.68 -3.68 0.56
N VAL A 4 22.51 -2.41 0.20
CA VAL A 4 22.40 -1.32 1.18
C VAL A 4 21.11 -1.55 1.98
N PRO A 5 21.14 -1.54 3.33
CA PRO A 5 19.93 -1.67 4.14
C PRO A 5 18.98 -0.49 3.89
N LEU A 6 17.70 -0.78 3.64
CA LEU A 6 16.60 0.19 3.49
C LEU A 6 16.53 1.23 4.65
N ARG A 7 17.13 0.92 5.81
CA ARG A 7 17.28 1.85 6.95
C ARG A 7 18.12 3.10 6.65
N CYS A 8 18.97 3.09 5.62
CA CYS A 8 19.91 4.18 5.38
C CYS A 8 19.40 5.27 4.42
N GLN A 9 18.42 5.00 3.56
CA GLN A 9 17.96 5.99 2.57
C GLN A 9 16.85 6.94 3.09
N LEU A 10 16.15 6.58 4.17
CA LEU A 10 15.09 7.43 4.76
C LEU A 10 15.58 8.37 5.88
N ARG A 11 16.85 8.25 6.32
CA ARG A 11 17.40 9.12 7.37
C ARG A 11 17.64 10.59 6.98
N PRO A 12 17.91 10.97 5.72
CA PRO A 12 18.10 12.38 5.38
C PRO A 12 16.82 13.22 5.51
N CYS A 13 15.64 12.64 5.27
CA CYS A 13 14.36 13.35 5.32
C CYS A 13 13.91 13.70 6.76
N LEU A 14 14.42 12.99 7.77
CA LEU A 14 14.07 13.19 9.19
C LEU A 14 14.81 14.35 9.87
N ARG A 15 15.79 14.99 9.23
CA ARG A 15 16.63 16.05 9.84
C ARG A 15 16.22 17.49 9.55
N ARG A 16 15.16 17.76 8.78
CA ARG A 16 14.65 19.14 8.61
C ARG A 16 13.39 19.38 9.45
N GLY A 17 13.64 19.97 10.62
CA GLY A 17 12.77 20.98 11.24
C GLY A 17 11.46 20.51 11.88
N ARG A 18 11.52 20.24 13.20
CA ARG A 18 10.51 20.38 14.31
C ARG A 18 9.00 20.10 14.10
N SER A 19 8.41 20.26 12.91
CA SER A 19 7.00 19.95 12.57
C SER A 19 6.71 18.44 12.45
N LEU A 20 7.70 17.64 12.06
CA LEU A 20 7.59 16.18 11.84
C LEU A 20 7.35 15.35 13.12
N ARG A 21 7.61 15.91 14.32
CA ARG A 21 7.41 15.18 15.59
C ARG A 21 5.93 14.94 15.90
N VAL A 22 5.04 15.81 15.40
CA VAL A 22 3.58 15.67 15.51
C VAL A 22 3.06 14.68 14.45
N GLN A 23 3.60 14.74 13.22
CA GLN A 23 3.25 13.79 12.15
C GLN A 23 3.69 12.35 12.45
N GLY A 24 4.85 12.15 13.08
CA GLY A 24 5.28 10.82 13.55
C GLY A 24 4.47 10.25 14.73
N ARG A 25 3.68 11.05 15.45
CA ARG A 25 2.69 10.55 16.43
C ARG A 25 1.33 10.30 15.79
N LEU A 26 0.93 11.15 14.84
CA LEU A 26 -0.30 10.97 14.07
C LEU A 26 -0.25 9.67 13.24
N GLN A 27 0.91 9.36 12.65
CA GLN A 27 1.13 8.08 11.99
C GLN A 27 0.99 6.92 12.98
N ARG A 28 1.59 6.98 14.17
CA ARG A 28 1.55 5.86 15.14
C ARG A 28 0.13 5.41 15.52
N GLY A 29 -0.77 6.33 15.87
CA GLY A 29 -2.15 5.97 16.26
C GLY A 29 -3.04 5.52 15.09
N VAL A 30 -2.75 6.03 13.89
CA VAL A 30 -3.48 5.73 12.65
C VAL A 30 -3.06 4.36 12.08
N TRP A 31 -1.78 3.98 12.23
CA TRP A 31 -1.25 2.68 11.77
C TRP A 31 -1.71 1.49 12.61
N LEU A 32 -1.77 1.61 13.94
CA LEU A 32 -2.24 0.55 14.84
C LEU A 32 -3.66 0.08 14.49
N LEU A 33 -4.55 1.03 14.17
CA LEU A 33 -5.95 0.75 13.81
C LEU A 33 -6.11 0.00 12.47
N VAL A 34 -5.16 0.12 11.54
CA VAL A 34 -5.23 -0.57 10.23
C VAL A 34 -4.65 -1.97 10.30
N VAL A 35 -3.56 -2.14 11.08
CA VAL A 35 -2.87 -3.42 11.21
C VAL A 35 -3.71 -4.43 11.99
N GLU A 36 -4.42 -4.00 13.04
CA GLU A 36 -5.30 -4.89 13.82
C GLU A 36 -6.58 -5.32 13.10
N ASP A 37 -7.03 -4.55 12.10
CA ASP A 37 -8.34 -4.75 11.45
C ASP A 37 -8.25 -5.47 10.08
N GLN A 38 -7.08 -5.43 9.42
CA GLN A 38 -6.84 -6.09 8.13
C GLN A 38 -6.17 -7.48 8.25
N LEU A 39 -5.87 -7.93 9.47
CA LEU A 39 -5.44 -9.31 9.73
C LEU A 39 -6.69 -10.15 10.03
N PRO A 40 -7.01 -11.20 9.24
CA PRO A 40 -8.13 -12.06 9.57
C PRO A 40 -7.89 -12.69 10.94
N LYS A 41 -8.79 -12.42 11.89
CA LYS A 41 -8.92 -13.25 13.09
C LYS A 41 -9.30 -14.65 12.59
N SER A 42 -8.50 -15.64 12.98
CA SER A 42 -8.61 -17.04 12.55
C SER A 42 -10.07 -17.55 12.56
N PRO A 43 -10.54 -18.24 11.51
CA PRO A 43 -11.96 -18.58 11.33
C PRO A 43 -12.50 -19.70 12.24
N ASN A 44 -11.75 -20.15 13.26
CA ASN A 44 -12.15 -21.30 14.08
C ASN A 44 -13.08 -20.98 15.27
N LEU A 45 -13.76 -19.84 15.29
CA LEU A 45 -14.70 -19.46 16.35
C LEU A 45 -16.04 -18.96 15.82
N LEU A 46 -16.58 -19.59 14.77
CA LEU A 46 -17.93 -19.31 14.25
C LEU A 46 -18.73 -20.60 14.07
N ARG A 47 -18.69 -21.46 15.09
CA ARG A 47 -19.68 -22.55 15.23
C ARG A 47 -20.62 -22.15 16.37
N GLY A 48 -21.59 -21.31 16.04
CA GLY A 48 -22.64 -20.88 16.97
C GLY A 48 -22.78 -19.36 17.00
N GLN A 49 -23.65 -18.83 16.15
CA GLN A 49 -24.53 -17.67 16.38
C GLN A 49 -25.11 -17.20 15.05
N GLU A 50 -26.15 -17.91 14.60
CA GLU A 50 -27.25 -17.24 13.91
C GLU A 50 -27.94 -16.35 14.98
N PHE A 51 -28.45 -15.17 14.61
CA PHE A 51 -29.05 -14.11 15.48
C PHE A 51 -28.16 -12.92 15.93
N HIS A 52 -27.37 -12.28 15.05
CA HIS A 52 -26.86 -10.90 15.29
C HIS A 52 -26.68 -10.09 13.98
N SER A 53 -27.70 -9.99 13.13
CA SER A 53 -27.52 -9.46 11.76
C SER A 53 -27.45 -7.92 11.64
N VAL A 54 -28.19 -7.13 12.44
CA VAL A 54 -28.28 -5.67 12.20
C VAL A 54 -27.29 -4.83 13.03
N ARG A 55 -27.00 -5.23 14.28
CA ARG A 55 -26.06 -4.50 15.16
C ARG A 55 -24.59 -4.68 14.74
N SER A 56 -24.26 -5.85 14.20
CA SER A 56 -22.93 -6.13 13.61
C SER A 56 -22.69 -5.34 12.33
N GLN A 57 -23.70 -5.16 11.47
CA GLN A 57 -23.57 -4.34 10.25
C GLN A 57 -23.22 -2.87 10.59
N GLY A 58 -23.84 -2.28 11.62
CA GLY A 58 -23.56 -0.90 12.04
C GLY A 58 -22.16 -0.67 12.63
N VAL A 59 -21.62 -1.66 13.36
CA VAL A 59 -20.25 -1.62 13.89
C VAL A 59 -19.22 -1.85 12.77
N PHE A 60 -19.50 -2.80 11.87
CA PHE A 60 -18.65 -3.11 10.73
C PHE A 60 -18.56 -1.95 9.74
N VAL A 61 -19.69 -1.29 9.42
CA VAL A 61 -19.70 -0.10 8.54
C VAL A 61 -18.96 1.08 9.17
N LYS A 62 -19.13 1.32 10.48
CA LYS A 62 -18.36 2.37 11.20
C LYS A 62 -16.86 2.07 11.22
N GLN A 63 -16.48 0.80 11.35
CA GLN A 63 -15.10 0.34 11.36
C GLN A 63 -14.45 0.52 9.98
N ILE A 64 -15.15 0.08 8.93
CA ILE A 64 -14.80 0.30 7.53
C ILE A 64 -14.57 1.79 7.26
N ILE A 65 -15.51 2.68 7.63
CA ILE A 65 -15.41 4.15 7.47
C ILE A 65 -14.14 4.71 8.12
N LYS A 66 -13.74 4.21 9.29
CA LYS A 66 -12.49 4.65 9.94
C LYS A 66 -11.26 4.25 9.13
N VAL A 67 -11.19 3.02 8.63
CA VAL A 67 -10.08 2.54 7.80
C VAL A 67 -9.95 3.37 6.52
N TRP A 68 -11.06 3.74 5.88
CA TRP A 68 -11.09 4.63 4.71
C TRP A 68 -10.47 6.01 4.99
N GLN A 69 -10.89 6.63 6.09
CA GLN A 69 -10.39 7.95 6.48
C GLN A 69 -8.89 7.90 6.83
N VAL A 70 -8.47 6.81 7.45
CA VAL A 70 -7.07 6.54 7.76
C VAL A 70 -6.23 6.42 6.48
N ILE A 71 -6.63 5.57 5.52
CA ILE A 71 -5.90 5.40 4.25
C ILE A 71 -5.77 6.73 3.52
N LYS A 72 -6.84 7.53 3.45
CA LYS A 72 -6.79 8.87 2.84
C LYS A 72 -5.81 9.81 3.54
N ARG A 73 -5.70 9.75 4.87
CA ARG A 73 -4.69 10.52 5.63
C ARG A 73 -3.28 10.01 5.33
N MET A 74 -3.08 8.70 5.22
CA MET A 74 -1.79 8.10 4.89
C MET A 74 -1.33 8.50 3.49
N ILE A 75 -2.23 8.48 2.50
CA ILE A 75 -1.97 8.97 1.14
C ILE A 75 -1.44 10.40 1.19
N LYS A 76 -2.16 11.31 1.88
CA LYS A 76 -1.71 12.71 2.03
C LYS A 76 -0.34 12.82 2.69
N CYS A 77 -0.08 12.05 3.75
CA CYS A 77 1.21 12.06 4.43
C CYS A 77 2.35 11.56 3.52
N CYS A 78 2.15 10.45 2.80
CA CYS A 78 3.15 9.89 1.89
C CYS A 78 3.43 10.84 0.72
N SER A 79 2.41 11.53 0.18
CA SER A 79 2.60 12.57 -0.84
C SER A 79 3.46 13.73 -0.33
N LEU A 80 3.25 14.19 0.91
CA LEU A 80 4.04 15.29 1.50
C LEU A 80 5.49 14.89 1.81
N LEU A 81 5.77 13.60 1.93
CA LEU A 81 7.11 13.06 2.19
C LEU A 81 7.84 12.65 0.89
N ASN A 82 7.24 12.88 -0.27
CA ASN A 82 7.70 12.42 -1.59
C ASN A 82 7.87 10.88 -1.69
N CYS A 83 7.06 10.11 -0.94
CA CYS A 83 6.99 8.65 -1.05
C CYS A 83 5.91 8.27 -2.07
N HIS A 84 6.21 8.47 -3.36
CA HIS A 84 5.23 8.42 -4.44
C HIS A 84 4.78 7.00 -4.79
N THR A 85 5.66 6.00 -4.65
CA THR A 85 5.33 4.59 -4.86
C THR A 85 4.43 4.08 -3.73
N GLN A 86 4.68 4.51 -2.50
CA GLN A 86 3.79 4.20 -1.36
C GLN A 86 2.39 4.81 -1.55
N VAL A 87 2.30 6.02 -2.12
CA VAL A 87 1.01 6.64 -2.47
C VAL A 87 0.25 5.77 -3.48
N ALA A 88 0.91 5.34 -4.56
CA ALA A 88 0.30 4.48 -5.57
C ALA A 88 -0.17 3.13 -5.00
N ILE A 89 0.57 2.56 -4.05
CA ILE A 89 0.14 1.34 -3.34
C ILE A 89 -1.09 1.62 -2.48
N LEU A 90 -1.08 2.69 -1.68
CA LEU A 90 -2.21 3.05 -0.82
C LEU A 90 -3.48 3.39 -1.62
N CYS A 91 -3.37 3.90 -2.84
CA CYS A 91 -4.52 4.12 -3.74
C CYS A 91 -5.26 2.81 -4.08
N GLN A 92 -4.58 1.65 -4.08
CA GLN A 92 -5.22 0.35 -4.30
C GLN A 92 -6.00 -0.14 -3.09
N PHE A 93 -5.71 0.36 -1.88
CA PHE A 93 -6.49 0.04 -0.68
C PHE A 93 -7.88 0.66 -0.72
N LEU A 94 -8.14 1.54 -1.71
CA LEU A 94 -9.44 2.15 -1.88
C LEU A 94 -10.46 1.21 -2.56
N ARG A 95 -11.77 1.50 -2.47
CA ARG A 95 -12.87 0.63 -2.92
C ARG A 95 -12.92 0.70 -4.42
N GLU A 96 -12.79 1.93 -4.88
CA GLU A 96 -12.47 2.30 -6.25
C GLU A 96 -11.05 2.85 -6.21
N ILE A 97 -10.18 2.27 -7.03
CA ILE A 97 -8.78 2.64 -7.10
C ILE A 97 -8.68 4.07 -7.64
N ASP A 98 -8.00 4.96 -6.91
CA ASP A 98 -7.79 6.34 -7.34
C ASP A 98 -6.58 6.45 -8.27
N TYR A 99 -6.79 6.07 -9.54
CA TYR A 99 -5.77 6.14 -10.59
C TYR A 99 -5.24 7.55 -10.84
N LYS A 100 -6.10 8.57 -10.67
CA LYS A 100 -5.69 9.97 -10.90
C LYS A 100 -4.59 10.38 -9.93
N THR A 101 -4.78 10.08 -8.64
CA THR A 101 -3.77 10.35 -7.61
C THR A 101 -2.55 9.44 -7.77
N ALA A 102 -2.75 8.16 -8.07
CA ALA A 102 -1.65 7.21 -8.26
C ALA A 102 -0.73 7.61 -9.41
N PHE A 103 -1.28 7.89 -10.60
CA PHE A 103 -0.47 8.26 -11.78
C PHE A 103 0.21 9.61 -11.61
N LYS A 104 -0.48 10.59 -11.00
CA LYS A 104 0.13 11.88 -10.67
C LYS A 104 1.34 11.71 -9.74
N ALA A 105 1.22 10.88 -8.70
CA ALA A 105 2.33 10.61 -7.80
C ALA A 105 3.49 9.91 -8.53
N LEU A 106 3.22 8.85 -9.29
CA LEU A 106 4.26 8.09 -10.00
C LEU A 106 5.01 8.93 -11.05
N GLN A 107 4.36 9.94 -11.62
CA GLN A 107 4.98 10.85 -12.58
C GLN A 107 6.08 11.73 -11.97
N GLU A 108 6.06 11.96 -10.66
CA GLU A 108 7.11 12.70 -9.95
C GLU A 108 8.45 11.95 -9.99
N GLN A 109 9.55 12.64 -10.25
CA GLN A 109 10.89 12.03 -10.36
C GLN A 109 11.70 12.08 -9.06
N ASN A 110 11.28 12.90 -8.10
CA ASN A 110 11.98 13.15 -6.85
C ASN A 110 11.55 12.20 -5.72
N SER A 111 11.24 10.94 -6.05
CA SER A 111 10.75 10.02 -5.03
C SER A 111 11.85 9.63 -4.04
N HIS A 112 11.50 9.62 -2.76
CA HIS A 112 12.38 9.21 -1.66
C HIS A 112 12.07 7.80 -1.15
N ASP A 113 11.24 7.02 -1.86
CA ASP A 113 11.00 5.62 -1.56
C ASP A 113 11.80 4.68 -2.47
N ALA A 114 12.12 3.49 -1.97
CA ALA A 114 12.82 2.43 -2.70
C ALA A 114 11.88 1.80 -3.76
N MET A 115 11.54 2.59 -4.76
CA MET A 115 10.46 2.39 -5.74
C MET A 115 10.39 0.96 -6.31
N ASP A 116 11.53 0.42 -6.76
CA ASP A 116 11.65 -0.92 -7.34
C ASP A 116 11.32 -2.05 -6.35
N SER A 117 11.67 -1.87 -5.08
CA SER A 117 11.40 -2.82 -4.00
C SER A 117 9.93 -2.87 -3.60
N TYR A 118 9.11 -1.94 -4.10
CA TYR A 118 7.70 -1.83 -3.77
C TYR A 118 6.75 -2.44 -4.82
N TYR A 119 7.24 -2.83 -6.02
CA TYR A 119 6.37 -3.39 -7.07
C TYR A 119 5.72 -4.72 -6.69
N ASP A 120 6.35 -5.51 -5.82
CA ASP A 120 5.79 -6.76 -5.28
C ASP A 120 4.53 -6.55 -4.44
N TYR A 121 4.23 -5.31 -4.02
CA TYR A 121 3.02 -4.96 -3.28
C TYR A 121 1.90 -4.41 -4.16
N ILE A 122 2.13 -4.19 -5.45
CA ILE A 122 1.13 -3.68 -6.39
C ILE A 122 0.41 -4.87 -7.00
N TRP A 123 -0.90 -5.02 -6.78
CA TRP A 123 -1.71 -6.07 -7.41
C TRP A 123 -2.54 -5.58 -8.60
N ASP A 124 -2.70 -4.27 -8.74
CA ASP A 124 -3.39 -3.70 -9.88
C ASP A 124 -2.49 -3.67 -11.12
N VAL A 125 -2.92 -4.38 -12.17
CA VAL A 125 -2.17 -4.50 -13.43
C VAL A 125 -2.07 -3.15 -14.15
N THR A 126 -3.11 -2.33 -14.11
CA THR A 126 -3.13 -0.99 -14.73
C THR A 126 -2.03 -0.09 -14.17
N ILE A 127 -1.80 -0.13 -12.86
CA ILE A 127 -0.71 0.62 -12.23
C ILE A 127 0.67 0.10 -12.69
N LEU A 128 0.84 -1.22 -12.79
CA LEU A 128 2.10 -1.81 -13.28
C LEU A 128 2.36 -1.52 -14.77
N GLU A 129 1.32 -1.51 -15.60
CA GLU A 129 1.40 -1.11 -17.00
C GLU A 129 1.81 0.36 -17.13
N TYR A 130 1.20 1.24 -16.34
CA TYR A 130 1.57 2.65 -16.31
C TYR A 130 3.02 2.85 -15.88
N LEU A 131 3.49 2.11 -14.87
CA LEU A 131 4.90 2.09 -14.46
C LEU A 131 5.82 1.63 -15.61
N THR A 132 5.44 0.57 -16.30
CA THR A 132 6.20 0.04 -17.45
C THR A 132 6.33 1.08 -18.55
N TYR A 133 5.24 1.77 -18.89
CA TYR A 133 5.22 2.89 -19.84
C TYR A 133 6.12 4.04 -19.38
N LEU A 134 6.01 4.43 -18.11
CA LEU A 134 6.77 5.55 -17.55
C LEU A 134 8.28 5.29 -17.56
N HIS A 135 8.70 4.08 -17.17
CA HIS A 135 10.10 3.68 -17.22
C HIS A 135 10.62 3.59 -18.66
N HIS A 136 9.81 3.11 -19.59
CA HIS A 136 10.16 3.11 -21.00
C HIS A 136 10.40 4.54 -21.51
N LYS A 137 9.48 5.47 -21.22
CA LYS A 137 9.57 6.88 -21.59
C LYS A 137 10.81 7.57 -21.01
N ARG A 138 11.27 7.14 -19.83
CA ARG A 138 12.45 7.70 -19.12
C ARG A 138 13.77 6.98 -19.46
N GLY A 139 13.75 5.92 -20.27
CA GLY A 139 14.93 5.11 -20.57
C GLY A 139 15.40 4.23 -19.40
N GLU A 140 14.56 3.98 -18.39
CA GLU A 140 14.88 3.21 -17.19
C GLU A 140 14.65 1.70 -17.44
N THR A 141 15.45 1.09 -18.31
CA THR A 141 15.25 -0.30 -18.79
C THR A 141 15.25 -1.34 -17.67
N ASP A 142 16.11 -1.19 -16.65
CA ASP A 142 16.16 -2.13 -15.53
C ASP A 142 14.86 -2.12 -14.71
N LYS A 143 14.36 -0.93 -14.37
CA LYS A 143 13.10 -0.77 -13.62
C LYS A 143 11.91 -1.25 -14.44
N ARG A 144 11.91 -0.97 -15.74
CA ARG A 144 10.92 -1.51 -16.69
C ARG A 144 10.89 -3.03 -16.66
N GLN A 145 12.05 -3.69 -16.64
CA GLN A 145 12.11 -5.15 -16.61
C GLN A 145 11.57 -5.73 -15.30
N ILE A 146 11.80 -5.06 -14.17
CA ILE A 146 11.21 -5.44 -12.87
C ILE A 146 9.69 -5.29 -12.91
N ALA A 147 9.16 -4.19 -13.46
CA ALA A 147 7.72 -4.00 -13.60
C ALA A 147 7.07 -5.05 -14.50
N ILE A 148 7.67 -5.38 -15.66
CA ILE A 148 7.21 -6.46 -16.55
C ILE A 148 7.21 -7.80 -15.82
N LYS A 149 8.25 -8.08 -15.04
CA LYS A 149 8.32 -9.31 -14.24
C LYS A 149 7.22 -9.37 -13.18
N ALA A 150 6.85 -8.25 -12.57
CA ALA A 150 5.74 -8.18 -11.62
C ALA A 150 4.39 -8.45 -12.30
N ILE A 151 4.16 -7.91 -13.51
CA ILE A 151 2.95 -8.19 -14.32
C ILE A 151 2.88 -9.68 -14.67
N GLY A 152 4.00 -10.30 -15.03
CA GLY A 152 4.07 -11.72 -15.40
C GLY A 152 3.84 -12.70 -14.26
N GLN A 153 3.55 -12.25 -13.03
CA GLN A 153 3.25 -13.13 -11.91
C GLN A 153 1.87 -13.77 -12.11
N THR A 154 1.81 -15.11 -12.05
CA THR A 154 0.58 -15.89 -12.31
C THR A 154 -0.58 -15.53 -11.38
N GLU A 155 -0.29 -15.08 -10.16
CA GLU A 155 -1.31 -14.64 -9.20
C GLU A 155 -2.02 -13.33 -9.58
N LEU A 156 -1.50 -12.58 -10.57
CA LEU A 156 -2.10 -11.34 -11.10
C LEU A 156 -2.80 -11.50 -12.45
N ASN A 157 -2.87 -12.73 -12.98
CA ASN A 157 -3.51 -12.96 -14.26
C ASN A 157 -4.99 -12.55 -14.19
N ALA A 158 -5.41 -11.60 -15.01
CA ALA A 158 -6.79 -11.10 -15.05
C ALA A 158 -7.82 -12.18 -15.43
N SER A 159 -7.38 -13.29 -16.03
CA SER A 159 -8.22 -14.48 -16.30
C SER A 159 -8.39 -15.40 -15.10
N ASN A 160 -7.71 -15.14 -13.97
CA ASN A 160 -7.93 -15.89 -12.74
C ASN A 160 -9.34 -15.60 -12.19
N PRO A 161 -9.93 -16.56 -11.45
CA PRO A 161 -11.17 -16.31 -10.73
C PRO A 161 -10.95 -15.22 -9.66
N GLU A 162 -12.02 -14.47 -9.38
CA GLU A 162 -12.00 -13.29 -8.50
C GLU A 162 -11.45 -13.64 -7.11
N GLU A 163 -11.72 -14.84 -6.58
CA GLU A 163 -11.22 -15.28 -5.27
C GLU A 163 -9.69 -15.35 -5.23
N VAL A 164 -9.05 -15.76 -6.33
CA VAL A 164 -7.59 -15.82 -6.45
C VAL A 164 -7.00 -14.42 -6.50
N LEU A 165 -7.61 -13.51 -7.26
CA LEU A 165 -7.19 -12.11 -7.33
C LEU A 165 -7.35 -11.41 -5.98
N GLN A 166 -8.46 -11.65 -5.29
CA GLN A 166 -8.69 -11.14 -3.94
C GLN A 166 -7.67 -11.69 -2.95
N LEU A 167 -7.36 -12.99 -2.98
CA LEU A 167 -6.36 -13.58 -2.10
C LEU A 167 -4.97 -12.99 -2.34
N ALA A 168 -4.57 -12.79 -3.61
CA ALA A 168 -3.32 -12.16 -3.99
C ALA A 168 -3.26 -10.71 -3.47
N ALA A 169 -4.32 -9.93 -3.68
CA ALA A 169 -4.45 -8.58 -3.15
C ALA A 169 -4.34 -8.54 -1.62
N GLN A 170 -5.07 -9.41 -0.91
CA GLN A 170 -5.03 -9.46 0.56
C GLN A 170 -3.63 -9.84 1.08
N ARG A 171 -2.95 -10.79 0.45
CA ARG A 171 -1.58 -11.18 0.79
C ARG A 171 -0.62 -10.01 0.62
N ARG A 172 -0.72 -9.26 -0.48
CA ARG A 172 0.13 -8.09 -0.76
C ARG A 172 -0.18 -6.92 0.16
N LYS A 173 -1.46 -6.64 0.44
CA LYS A 173 -1.91 -5.67 1.46
C LYS A 173 -1.25 -5.96 2.81
N LYS A 174 -1.38 -7.19 3.30
CA LYS A 174 -0.80 -7.63 4.57
C LYS A 174 0.72 -7.43 4.59
N LYS A 175 1.44 -7.88 3.56
CA LYS A 175 2.90 -7.73 3.49
C LYS A 175 3.32 -6.25 3.45
N PHE A 176 2.62 -5.42 2.69
CA PHE A 176 2.89 -3.99 2.62
C PHE A 176 2.69 -3.31 3.97
N LEU A 177 1.57 -3.57 4.64
CA LEU A 177 1.30 -3.02 5.97
C LEU A 177 2.35 -3.47 7.00
N GLN A 178 2.79 -4.73 6.94
CA GLN A 178 3.88 -5.22 7.79
C GLN A 178 5.22 -4.54 7.49
N ALA A 179 5.54 -4.31 6.21
CA ALA A 179 6.76 -3.61 5.81
C ALA A 179 6.73 -2.14 6.28
N MET A 180 5.59 -1.47 6.15
CA MET A 180 5.38 -0.11 6.65
C MET A 180 5.48 -0.05 8.17
N ALA A 181 4.89 -1.00 8.89
CA ALA A 181 5.04 -1.09 10.34
C ALA A 181 6.52 -1.21 10.75
N LYS A 182 7.31 -2.05 10.09
CA LYS A 182 8.76 -2.17 10.37
C LYS A 182 9.58 -0.94 9.99
N LEU A 183 9.06 -0.09 9.10
CA LEU A 183 9.75 1.10 8.62
C LEU A 183 9.59 2.28 9.58
N TYR A 184 8.42 2.40 10.20
CA TYR A 184 8.06 3.53 11.07
C TYR A 184 8.14 3.21 12.57
N PHE A 185 8.27 1.94 12.95
CA PHE A 185 8.41 1.45 14.33
C PHE A 185 9.72 0.65 14.49
#